data_AF-A0A7Y5YE16-F1
#
_entry.id   AF-A0A7Y5YE16-F1
#
_cell.length_a   1.000
_cell.length_b   1.000
_cell.length_c   1.000
_cell.angle_alpha   90.00
_cell.angle_beta   90.00
_cell.angle_gamma   90.00
#
_symmetry.space_group_name_H-M   'P 1'
#
loop_
_entity.id
_entity.type
_entity.pdbx_description
1 polymer ?
#
loop_
_entity_poly.entity_id
_entity_poly.type
_entity_poly.pdbx_seq_one_letter_code
_entity_poly.pdbx_strand_id
1 'polypeptide(L)'
;MEHVIVQTDSDGMPTAVLSRGREWSVGAEPVRWFERVNWWETSRRMPKGSSGVDVEVLQVQVRLGNNSRSALTTMYLQRDGLGGGWRLREPVAGAA
;
A
#
# COMPACT_ATOMS: atom_id res chain seq x y z
N MET A 1 10.95 -2.44 2.68
CA MET A 1 9.68 -1.92 2.13
C MET A 1 9.81 -0.42 1.97
N GLU A 2 9.42 0.10 0.81
CA GLU A 2 9.42 1.53 0.50
C GLU A 2 8.17 2.20 1.10
N HIS A 3 8.29 3.42 1.63
CA HIS A 3 7.13 4.23 2.02
C HIS A 3 6.51 4.88 0.79
N VAL A 4 5.19 4.82 0.71
CA VAL A 4 4.40 5.42 -0.36
C VAL A 4 3.32 6.32 0.21
N ILE A 5 2.89 7.30 -0.58
CA ILE A 5 1.73 8.13 -0.25
C ILE A 5 0.54 7.58 -1.02
N VAL A 6 -0.53 7.27 -0.30
CA VAL A 6 -1.82 6.94 -0.90
C VAL A 6 -2.67 8.21 -0.87
N GLN A 7 -3.02 8.71 -2.05
CA GLN A 7 -4.02 9.77 -2.18
C GLN A 7 -5.40 9.14 -2.12
N THR A 8 -6.33 9.82 -1.47
CA THR A 8 -7.72 9.41 -1.36
C THR A 8 -8.64 10.52 -1.80
N ASP A 9 -9.84 10.17 -2.27
CA ASP A 9 -10.93 11.13 -2.43
C ASP A 9 -11.57 11.51 -1.07
N SER A 10 -12.68 12.24 -1.13
CA SER A 10 -13.45 12.68 0.05
C SER A 10 -14.06 11.53 0.84
N ASP A 11 -14.30 10.38 0.21
CA ASP A 11 -14.86 9.19 0.84
C ASP A 11 -13.76 8.29 1.42
N GLY A 12 -12.49 8.67 1.23
CA GLY A 12 -11.34 7.91 1.69
C GLY A 12 -10.96 6.75 0.76
N MET A 13 -11.52 6.70 -0.46
CA MET A 13 -11.17 5.70 -1.45
C MET A 13 -9.83 6.06 -2.12
N PRO A 14 -8.87 5.12 -2.21
CA PRO A 14 -7.62 5.33 -2.91
C PRO A 14 -7.81 5.75 -4.37
N THR A 15 -7.22 6.89 -4.74
CA THR A 15 -7.25 7.43 -6.12
C THR A 15 -5.90 7.34 -6.81
N ALA A 16 -4.80 7.44 -6.07
CA ALA A 16 -3.45 7.29 -6.61
C ALA A 16 -2.43 6.85 -5.53
N VAL A 17 -1.32 6.29 -6.01
CA VAL A 17 -0.14 5.98 -5.19
C VAL A 17 1.06 6.75 -5.72
N LEU A 18 1.71 7.55 -4.85
CA LEU A 18 2.99 8.18 -5.14
C LEU A 18 4.11 7.28 -4.64
N SER A 19 4.93 6.79 -5.57
CA SER A 19 6.07 5.90 -5.30
C SER A 19 7.25 6.28 -6.19
N ARG A 20 8.44 6.40 -5.59
CA ARG A 20 9.70 6.80 -6.29
C ARG A 20 9.57 8.03 -7.20
N GLY A 21 8.81 9.04 -6.75
CA GLY A 21 8.57 10.27 -7.52
C GLY A 21 7.69 10.08 -8.76
N ARG A 22 7.02 8.93 -8.90
CA ARG A 22 6.03 8.65 -9.95
C ARG A 22 4.64 8.54 -9.33
N GLU A 23 3.66 9.02 -10.06
CA GLU A 23 2.25 8.86 -9.72
C GLU A 23 1.65 7.67 -10.46
N TRP A 24 0.94 6.85 -9.70
CA TRP A 24 0.25 5.66 -10.18
C TRP A 24 -1.23 5.79 -9.89
N SER A 25 -2.04 6.06 -10.92
CA SER A 25 -3.48 6.24 -10.76
C SER A 25 -4.18 4.89 -10.56
N VAL A 26 -5.08 4.82 -9.58
CA VAL A 26 -5.91 3.64 -9.31
C VAL A 26 -6.92 3.48 -10.45
N GLY A 27 -7.05 2.26 -10.95
CA GLY A 27 -7.90 1.96 -12.12
C GLY A 27 -8.89 0.82 -11.93
N ALA A 28 -8.99 0.26 -10.73
CA ALA A 28 -10.04 -0.68 -10.31
C ALA A 28 -10.31 -0.51 -8.81
N GLU A 29 -11.46 -0.99 -8.34
CA GLU A 29 -11.87 -0.91 -6.94
C GLU A 29 -10.79 -1.52 -6.01
N PRO A 30 -10.29 -0.76 -5.01
CA PRO A 30 -9.31 -1.26 -4.05
C PRO A 30 -9.87 -2.35 -3.14
N VAL A 31 -9.01 -3.31 -2.77
CA VAL A 31 -9.39 -4.37 -1.82
C VAL A 31 -8.61 -4.18 -0.52
N ARG A 32 -9.31 -4.17 0.61
CA ARG A 32 -8.74 -3.95 1.94
C ARG A 32 -9.06 -5.11 2.88
N TRP A 33 -8.05 -5.57 3.62
CA TRP A 33 -8.20 -6.61 4.63
C TRP A 33 -7.17 -6.45 5.75
N PHE A 34 -7.26 -7.31 6.76
CA PHE A 34 -6.28 -7.38 7.85
C PHE A 34 -5.60 -8.74 7.83
N GLU A 35 -4.29 -8.74 8.02
CA GLU A 35 -3.48 -9.96 8.17
C GLU A 35 -2.89 -10.06 9.56
N ARG A 36 -2.94 -11.26 10.12
CA ARG A 36 -2.28 -11.54 11.38
C ARG A 36 -0.76 -11.60 11.20
N VAL A 37 -0.04 -10.87 12.05
CA VAL A 37 1.42 -10.88 12.13
C VAL A 37 1.89 -11.42 13.47
N ASN A 38 2.70 -12.48 13.43
CA ASN A 38 3.33 -13.06 14.62
C ASN A 38 4.62 -12.32 14.96
N TRP A 39 4.53 -11.03 15.28
CA TRP A 39 5.73 -10.22 15.56
C TRP A 39 6.59 -10.80 16.69
N TRP A 40 6.02 -11.59 17.61
CA TRP A 40 6.75 -12.22 18.71
C TRP A 40 7.75 -13.29 18.27
N GLU A 41 7.61 -13.83 17.06
CA GLU A 41 8.59 -14.77 16.48
C GLU A 41 9.90 -14.06 16.12
N THR A 42 9.84 -12.75 15.82
CA THR A 42 10.99 -11.97 15.37
C THR A 42 11.42 -10.89 16.38
N SER A 43 10.56 -10.53 17.33
CA SER A 43 10.76 -9.43 18.27
C SER A 43 10.35 -9.81 19.69
N ARG A 44 11.19 -9.47 20.68
CA ARG A 44 10.90 -9.72 22.11
C ARG A 44 9.77 -8.86 22.68
N ARG A 45 9.43 -7.76 22.02
CA ARG A 45 8.37 -6.83 22.41
C ARG A 45 7.65 -6.37 21.15
N MET A 46 6.41 -5.93 21.34
CA MET A 46 5.58 -5.41 20.26
C MET A 46 6.34 -4.29 19.52
N PRO A 47 6.48 -4.37 18.18
CA PRO A 47 7.17 -3.34 17.42
C PRO A 47 6.49 -1.99 17.62
N LYS A 48 7.30 -0.94 17.78
CA LYS A 48 6.77 0.42 17.93
C LYS A 48 5.89 0.77 16.72
N GLY A 49 4.73 1.36 16.99
CA GLY A 49 3.71 1.70 16.00
C GLY A 49 2.87 0.53 15.51
N SER A 50 3.21 -0.73 15.77
CA SER A 50 2.18 -1.77 15.59
C SER A 50 1.02 -1.47 16.55
N SER A 51 -0.22 -1.68 16.12
CA SER A 51 -1.41 -1.54 16.98
C SER A 51 -1.88 -2.86 17.58
N GLY A 52 -1.21 -3.96 17.24
CA GLY A 52 -1.46 -5.26 17.83
C GLY A 52 -0.86 -6.39 17.00
N VAL A 53 -1.69 -7.38 16.75
CA VAL A 53 -1.36 -8.65 16.10
C VAL A 53 -1.87 -8.72 14.66
N ASP A 54 -2.56 -7.66 14.21
CA ASP A 54 -3.08 -7.56 12.85
C ASP A 54 -2.50 -6.31 12.18
N VAL A 55 -2.28 -6.40 10.87
CA VAL A 55 -1.84 -5.28 10.04
C VAL A 55 -2.82 -5.09 8.89
N GLU A 56 -3.20 -3.84 8.64
CA GLU A 56 -4.06 -3.48 7.52
C GLU A 56 -3.27 -3.60 6.21
N VAL A 57 -3.90 -4.25 5.23
CA VAL A 57 -3.37 -4.48 3.90
C VAL A 57 -4.33 -3.91 2.87
N LEU A 58 -3.76 -3.28 1.85
CA LEU A 58 -4.47 -2.69 0.75
C LEU A 58 -3.87 -3.19 -0.57
N GLN A 59 -4.70 -3.82 -1.39
CA GLN A 59 -4.39 -4.13 -2.79
C GLN A 59 -5.01 -3.05 -3.67
N VAL A 60 -4.19 -2.48 -4.56
CA VAL A 60 -4.65 -1.54 -5.58
C VAL A 60 -4.21 -2.00 -6.95
N GLN A 61 -5.09 -1.84 -7.93
CA GLN A 61 -4.74 -1.97 -9.35
C GLN A 61 -4.44 -0.58 -9.87
N VAL A 62 -3.19 -0.33 -10.28
CA VAL A 62 -2.72 0.99 -10.66
C VAL A 62 -2.09 1.00 -12.04
N ARG A 63 -2.01 2.17 -12.66
CA ARG A 63 -1.30 2.39 -13.92
C ARG A 63 -0.42 3.64 -13.81
N LEU A 64 0.69 3.68 -14.54
CA LEU A 64 1.59 4.83 -14.52
C LEU A 64 0.94 6.04 -15.19
N GLY A 65 0.81 7.14 -14.43
CA GLY A 65 0.08 8.33 -14.85
C GLY A 65 -1.39 8.07 -15.21
N ASN A 66 -2.02 9.00 -15.93
CA ASN A 66 -3.45 8.94 -16.23
C ASN A 66 -3.78 8.36 -17.61
N ASN A 67 -2.89 7.56 -18.22
CA ASN A 67 -3.15 6.94 -19.52
C ASN A 67 -4.08 5.73 -19.35
N SER A 68 -5.33 5.85 -19.81
CA SER A 68 -6.35 4.80 -19.70
C SER A 68 -6.03 3.53 -20.51
N ARG A 69 -5.09 3.59 -21.45
CA ARG A 69 -4.63 2.43 -22.25
C ARG A 69 -3.46 1.67 -21.62
N SER A 70 -2.82 2.24 -20.59
CA SER A 70 -1.74 1.55 -19.88
C SER A 70 -2.28 0.34 -19.13
N ALA A 71 -1.51 -0.75 -19.13
CA ALA A 71 -1.84 -1.95 -18.38
C ALA A 71 -1.91 -1.65 -16.87
N LEU A 72 -2.84 -2.31 -16.18
CA LEU A 72 -2.91 -2.28 -14.73
C LEU A 72 -1.81 -3.17 -14.14
N THR A 73 -1.23 -2.71 -13.04
CA THR A 73 -0.30 -3.45 -12.22
C THR A 73 -0.82 -3.47 -10.79
N THR A 74 -0.70 -4.61 -10.12
CA THR A 74 -1.11 -4.76 -8.73
C THR A 74 -0.01 -4.24 -7.80
N MET A 75 -0.38 -3.42 -6.81
CA MET A 75 0.47 -3.10 -5.67
C MET A 75 -0.17 -3.62 -4.38
N TYR A 76 0.65 -4.20 -3.51
CA TYR A 76 0.26 -4.57 -2.15
C TYR A 76 0.91 -3.61 -1.15
N LEU A 77 0.07 -2.88 -0.42
CA LEU A 77 0.48 -1.90 0.57
C LEU A 77 0.14 -2.42 1.97
N GLN A 78 1.05 -2.17 2.90
CA GLN A 78 0.87 -2.48 4.31
C GLN A 78 0.90 -1.20 5.14
N ARG A 79 0.03 -1.10 6.13
CA ARG A 79 0.06 0.03 7.08
C ARG A 79 1.35 0.02 7.90
N ASP A 80 1.98 1.17 8.03
CA ASP A 80 3.30 1.32 8.66
C ASP A 80 3.28 1.30 10.19
N GLY A 81 2.10 1.42 10.78
CA GLY A 81 1.84 1.44 12.22
C GLY A 81 2.32 2.72 12.95
N LEU A 82 3.46 3.27 12.56
CA LEU A 82 4.13 4.37 13.27
C LEU A 82 3.51 5.76 13.00
N GLY A 83 2.76 5.93 11.92
CA GLY A 83 2.17 7.23 11.58
C GLY A 83 0.93 7.15 10.69
N GLY A 84 0.38 5.95 10.50
CA GLY A 84 -0.74 5.74 9.59
C GLY A 84 -0.36 5.85 8.12
N GLY A 85 0.93 5.77 7.78
CA GLY A 85 1.43 5.73 6.41
C GLY A 85 1.32 4.34 5.79
N TRP A 86 1.67 4.23 4.50
CA TRP A 86 1.65 2.99 3.73
C TRP A 86 3.05 2.60 3.28
N ARG A 87 3.32 1.29 3.28
CA ARG A 87 4.56 0.71 2.79
C ARG A 87 4.27 -0.30 1.70
N LEU A 88 5.02 -0.22 0.60
CA LEU A 88 4.95 -1.19 -0.49
C LEU A 88 5.63 -2.51 -0.07
N ARG A 89 4.87 -3.61 -0.09
CA ARG A 89 5.34 -4.96 0.30
C ARG A 89 6.37 -5.51 -0.70
N GLU A 90 6.08 -5.39 -1.98
CA GLU A 90 6.93 -5.86 -3.08
C GLU A 90 7.13 -4.74 -4.11
N PRO A 91 8.35 -4.54 -4.64
CA PRO A 91 8.59 -3.52 -5.65
C PRO A 91 7.75 -3.82 -6.91
N VAL A 92 7.12 -2.77 -7.45
CA VAL A 92 6.37 -2.88 -8.69
C VAL A 92 7.32 -3.26 -9.82
N ALA A 93 7.04 -4.38 -10.48
CA ALA A 93 7.68 -4.71 -11.74
C ALA A 93 7.37 -3.58 -12.71
N GLY A 94 8.41 -2.85 -13.14
CA GLY A 94 8.25 -1.72 -14.02
C GLY A 94 7.51 -2.15 -15.28
N ALA A 95 6.38 -1.50 -15.57
CA ALA A 95 5.80 -1.52 -16.90
C ALA A 95 6.85 -0.93 -17.86
N ALA A 96 7.54 -1.82 -18.58
CA ALA A 96 8.49 -1.49 -19.64
C ALA A 96 7.74 -1.18 -20.94
#